data_AF-A0A034WTU8-F1
#
_entry.id   AF-A0A034WTU8-F1
#
_cell.length_a   1.000
_cell.length_b   1.000
_cell.length_c   1.000
_cell.angle_alpha   90.00
_cell.angle_beta   90.00
_cell.angle_gamma   90.00
#
_symmetry.space_group_name_H-M   'P 1'
#
loop_
_entity.id
_entity.type
_entity.pdbx_description
1 polymer ?
#
loop_
_entity_poly.entity_id
_entity_poly.type
_entity_poly.pdbx_seq_one_letter_code
_entity_poly.pdbx_strand_id
1 'polypeptide(L)'
;MRRWELTLVVILAFVSLPLLINGSSDVRYNNPLLGVYQNEEACFPLEEKWYIMYRNYKDDPYFGSAGQCIKIFATGPFVDNSGPFEVDVGDSDKIKVEASLLSSPGYTVKNVIHVDVTEVPGLSLNLTAIYTDCSKCKVIHHDYVSEQACSLWQPRSTLGEDVKCCHFIYDLLCGPKYAVCEDV
;
A
#
# COMPACT_ATOMS: atom_id res chain seq x y z
N MET A 1 -7.60 -75.84 -31.03
CA MET A 1 -6.60 -75.04 -30.31
C MET A 1 -6.37 -73.74 -31.08
N ARG A 2 -6.99 -72.65 -30.65
CA ARG A 2 -6.75 -71.31 -31.20
C ARG A 2 -6.99 -70.29 -30.10
N ARG A 3 -5.89 -69.66 -29.69
CA ARG A 3 -5.72 -68.72 -28.59
C ARG A 3 -5.55 -67.34 -29.20
N TRP A 4 -6.55 -66.47 -29.16
CA TRP A 4 -6.38 -65.05 -29.51
C TRP A 4 -7.15 -64.25 -28.47
N GLU A 5 -6.38 -63.54 -27.66
CA GLU A 5 -6.79 -62.86 -26.43
C GLU A 5 -7.47 -61.53 -26.72
N LEU A 6 -8.40 -61.18 -25.84
CA LEU A 6 -9.15 -59.93 -25.78
C LEU A 6 -8.20 -58.74 -25.66
N THR A 7 -8.23 -57.84 -26.64
CA THR A 7 -7.56 -56.54 -26.54
C THR A 7 -8.43 -55.61 -25.71
N LEU A 8 -8.10 -55.45 -24.43
CA LEU A 8 -8.68 -54.46 -23.53
C LEU A 8 -8.17 -53.07 -23.95
N VAL A 9 -9.07 -52.23 -24.47
CA VAL A 9 -8.82 -50.80 -24.68
C VAL A 9 -8.85 -50.12 -23.30
N VAL A 10 -7.67 -49.90 -22.71
CA VAL A 10 -7.54 -49.07 -21.50
C VAL A 10 -7.56 -47.61 -21.95
N ILE A 11 -8.73 -46.99 -21.88
CA ILE A 11 -8.89 -45.55 -22.04
C ILE A 11 -8.23 -44.88 -20.83
N LEU A 12 -7.07 -44.26 -21.06
CA LEU A 12 -6.43 -43.35 -20.10
C LEU A 12 -7.34 -42.13 -19.92
N ALA A 13 -8.18 -42.16 -18.90
CA ALA A 13 -8.86 -40.98 -18.39
C ALA A 13 -7.81 -40.06 -17.77
N PHE A 14 -7.26 -39.13 -18.56
CA PHE A 14 -6.69 -37.90 -18.05
C PHE A 14 -7.82 -37.10 -17.43
N VAL A 15 -8.19 -37.44 -16.20
CA VAL A 15 -8.95 -36.57 -15.32
C VAL A 15 -8.03 -35.38 -15.08
N SER A 16 -8.30 -34.30 -15.80
CA SER A 16 -7.79 -32.97 -15.55
C SER A 16 -7.94 -32.66 -14.07
N LEU A 17 -6.86 -32.79 -13.30
CA LEU A 17 -6.75 -32.08 -12.04
C LEU A 17 -6.91 -30.59 -12.39
N PRO A 18 -7.95 -29.88 -11.91
CA PRO A 18 -7.75 -28.47 -11.71
C PRO A 18 -6.66 -28.37 -10.66
N LEU A 19 -5.43 -28.09 -11.09
CA LEU A 19 -4.46 -27.43 -10.23
C LEU A 19 -5.20 -26.19 -9.71
N LEU A 20 -5.70 -26.29 -8.48
CA LEU A 20 -5.96 -25.13 -7.65
C LEU A 20 -4.60 -24.51 -7.40
N ILE A 21 -4.10 -23.79 -8.40
CA ILE A 21 -3.13 -22.75 -8.18
C ILE A 21 -3.93 -21.73 -7.38
N ASN A 22 -3.90 -21.87 -6.06
CA ASN A 22 -3.95 -20.70 -5.20
C ASN A 22 -2.72 -19.89 -5.59
N GLY A 23 -2.82 -19.16 -6.70
CA GLY A 23 -2.01 -18.00 -6.92
C GLY A 23 -2.41 -17.09 -5.79
N SER A 24 -1.64 -17.10 -4.70
CA SER A 24 -1.42 -15.86 -3.97
C SER A 24 -1.24 -14.82 -5.06
N SER A 25 -2.15 -13.86 -5.13
CA SER A 25 -2.06 -12.80 -6.12
C SER A 25 -0.70 -12.19 -5.92
N ASP A 26 0.26 -12.56 -6.75
CA ASP A 26 1.60 -12.01 -6.72
C ASP A 26 1.38 -10.52 -6.91
N VAL A 27 1.47 -9.82 -5.79
CA VAL A 27 1.13 -8.43 -5.69
C VAL A 27 2.16 -7.76 -6.59
N ARG A 28 1.77 -7.44 -7.82
CA ARG A 28 2.72 -7.19 -8.92
C ARG A 28 3.72 -6.07 -8.63
N TYR A 29 3.41 -5.22 -7.66
CA TYR A 29 4.28 -4.15 -7.19
C TYR A 29 5.33 -4.58 -6.15
N ASN A 30 5.18 -5.72 -5.48
CA ASN A 30 6.17 -6.27 -4.55
C ASN A 30 7.31 -6.97 -5.31
N ASN A 31 8.06 -6.16 -6.05
CA ASN A 31 9.16 -6.58 -6.90
C ASN A 31 10.37 -5.69 -6.62
N PRO A 32 11.48 -6.21 -6.05
CA PRO A 32 12.68 -5.42 -5.74
C PRO A 32 13.26 -4.63 -6.92
N LEU A 33 13.03 -5.07 -8.17
CA LEU A 33 13.44 -4.32 -9.36
C LEU A 33 12.71 -2.98 -9.52
N LEU A 34 11.55 -2.83 -8.89
CA LEU A 34 10.78 -1.58 -8.83
C LEU A 34 11.21 -0.68 -7.67
N GLY A 35 12.20 -1.08 -6.87
CA GLY A 35 12.67 -0.31 -5.70
C GLY A 35 13.03 1.15 -6.00
N VAL A 36 13.52 1.44 -7.21
CA VAL A 36 13.81 2.83 -7.65
C VAL A 36 12.57 3.74 -7.65
N TYR A 37 11.36 3.15 -7.79
CA TYR A 37 10.08 3.85 -7.78
C TYR A 37 9.36 3.75 -6.42
N GLN A 38 9.96 3.06 -5.44
CA GLN A 38 9.32 2.70 -4.16
C GLN A 38 10.19 3.12 -2.96
N ASN A 39 11.14 4.02 -3.19
CA ASN A 39 12.10 4.42 -2.18
C ASN A 39 11.54 5.52 -1.27
N GLU A 40 11.04 5.15 -0.10
CA GLU A 40 10.55 6.10 0.91
C GLU A 40 11.69 6.84 1.61
N GLU A 41 12.88 6.24 1.73
CA GLU A 41 14.06 6.91 2.31
C GLU A 41 14.40 8.21 1.58
N ALA A 42 14.15 8.28 0.27
CA ALA A 42 14.39 9.48 -0.52
C ALA A 42 13.39 10.61 -0.25
N CYS A 43 12.25 10.32 0.41
CA CYS A 43 11.20 11.31 0.68
C CYS A 43 11.15 11.79 2.13
N PHE A 44 11.83 11.10 3.05
CA PHE A 44 11.85 11.45 4.46
C PHE A 44 13.13 12.22 4.83
N PRO A 45 13.06 13.17 5.77
CA PRO A 45 11.86 13.63 6.47
C PRO A 45 10.88 14.34 5.55
N LEU A 46 9.58 14.22 5.84
CA LEU A 46 8.55 14.98 5.10
C LEU A 46 8.72 16.47 5.42
N GLU A 47 9.03 17.28 4.42
CA GLU A 47 9.26 18.74 4.56
C GLU A 47 7.95 19.54 4.64
N GLU A 48 6.83 18.93 4.29
CA GLU A 48 5.52 19.56 4.26
C GLU A 48 4.40 18.59 4.67
N LYS A 49 3.17 19.11 4.74
CA LYS A 49 1.98 18.29 5.01
C LYS A 49 1.65 17.43 3.80
N TRP A 50 1.34 16.17 4.04
CA TRP A 50 0.82 15.24 3.05
C TRP A 50 -0.66 14.96 3.31
N TYR A 51 -1.43 14.87 2.25
CA TYR A 51 -2.87 14.69 2.26
C TYR A 51 -3.21 13.35 1.64
N ILE A 52 -4.03 12.56 2.30
CA ILE A 52 -4.61 11.36 1.68
C ILE A 52 -5.79 11.82 0.82
N MET A 53 -5.65 11.75 -0.49
CA MET A 53 -6.66 12.24 -1.43
C MET A 53 -7.71 11.16 -1.70
N TYR A 54 -7.24 9.93 -1.95
CA TYR A 54 -8.11 8.80 -2.27
C TYR A 54 -7.72 7.54 -1.49
N ARG A 55 -8.72 6.71 -1.20
CA ARG A 55 -8.60 5.33 -0.72
C ARG A 55 -9.54 4.43 -1.51
N ASN A 56 -9.24 3.13 -1.61
CA ASN A 56 -10.14 2.16 -2.28
C ASN A 56 -11.02 1.39 -1.29
N TYR A 57 -10.94 1.77 -0.02
CA TYR A 57 -11.78 1.30 1.08
C TYR A 57 -12.38 2.52 1.78
N LYS A 58 -13.59 2.35 2.33
CA LYS A 58 -14.35 3.47 2.92
C LYS A 58 -13.94 3.77 4.36
N ASP A 59 -13.69 2.72 5.14
CA ASP A 59 -13.48 2.81 6.57
C ASP A 59 -12.12 2.26 6.94
N ASP A 60 -11.30 3.11 7.53
CA ASP A 60 -10.03 2.74 8.12
C ASP A 60 -10.23 2.44 9.61
N PRO A 61 -9.83 1.26 10.10
CA PRO A 61 -10.08 0.86 11.48
C PRO A 61 -9.37 1.76 12.51
N TYR A 62 -8.35 2.52 12.10
CA TYR A 62 -7.56 3.37 12.99
C TYR A 62 -7.62 4.84 12.61
N PHE A 63 -7.72 5.15 11.32
CA PHE A 63 -7.63 6.52 10.82
C PHE A 63 -8.94 7.07 10.26
N GLY A 64 -10.07 6.44 10.58
CA GLY A 64 -11.41 6.96 10.31
C GLY A 64 -11.95 6.68 8.90
N SER A 65 -13.08 7.31 8.59
CA SER A 65 -13.87 7.05 7.37
C SER A 65 -13.54 8.04 6.24
N ALA A 66 -14.02 7.72 5.03
CA ALA A 66 -13.96 8.62 3.88
C ALA A 66 -14.64 9.98 4.19
N GLY A 67 -14.12 11.06 3.59
CA GLY A 67 -14.61 12.43 3.77
C GLY A 67 -13.99 13.22 4.95
N GLN A 68 -13.11 12.64 5.75
CA GLN A 68 -12.54 13.33 6.94
C GLN A 68 -11.25 14.14 6.68
N CYS A 69 -10.74 14.10 5.45
CA CYS A 69 -9.51 14.74 4.98
C CYS A 69 -8.28 14.56 5.88
N ILE A 70 -7.63 13.42 5.73
CA ILE A 70 -6.50 12.99 6.55
C ILE A 70 -5.20 13.69 6.12
N LYS A 71 -4.49 14.28 7.09
CA LYS A 71 -3.25 15.01 6.88
C LYS A 71 -2.14 14.45 7.77
N ILE A 72 -0.95 14.31 7.20
CA ILE A 72 0.22 13.73 7.87
C ILE A 72 1.33 14.77 7.87
N PHE A 73 1.99 14.98 9.01
CA PHE A 73 3.16 15.86 9.09
C PHE A 73 4.10 15.49 10.23
N ALA A 74 5.39 15.74 10.02
CA ALA A 74 6.43 15.53 11.03
C ALA A 74 6.27 16.54 12.18
N THR A 75 6.44 16.07 13.42
CA THR A 75 6.36 16.91 14.63
C THR A 75 7.70 17.04 15.35
N GLY A 76 8.73 16.37 14.86
CA GLY A 76 10.07 16.36 15.44
C GLY A 76 11.13 15.88 14.45
N PRO A 77 12.38 15.74 14.91
CA PRO A 77 13.48 15.32 14.05
C PRO A 77 13.31 13.87 13.59
N PHE A 78 13.74 13.59 12.36
CA PHE A 78 13.81 12.25 11.80
C PHE A 78 15.27 11.78 11.82
N VAL A 79 15.59 10.87 12.74
CA VAL A 79 16.97 10.42 13.02
C VAL A 79 17.03 8.90 12.88
N ASP A 80 18.09 8.40 12.24
CA ASP A 80 18.31 6.97 12.02
C ASP A 80 17.12 6.25 11.36
N ASN A 81 16.41 6.95 10.47
CA ASN A 81 15.22 6.50 9.76
C ASN A 81 13.95 6.34 10.62
N SER A 82 13.89 7.00 11.79
CA SER A 82 12.70 7.08 12.62
C SER A 82 12.40 8.51 13.04
N GLY A 83 11.14 8.84 13.27
CA GLY A 83 10.77 10.08 13.94
C GLY A 83 9.27 10.23 14.17
N PRO A 84 8.87 11.26 14.94
CA PRO A 84 7.49 11.47 15.33
C PRO A 84 6.69 12.22 14.28
N PHE A 85 5.43 11.79 14.10
CA PHE A 85 4.45 12.38 13.19
C PHE A 85 3.11 12.58 13.91
N GLU A 86 2.29 13.47 13.36
CA GLU A 86 0.89 13.61 13.72
C GLU A 86 0.03 13.34 12.49
N VAL A 87 -1.03 12.55 12.68
CA VAL A 87 -2.07 12.28 11.70
C VAL A 87 -3.34 13.01 12.15
N ASP A 88 -3.70 14.08 11.45
CA ASP A 88 -4.97 14.79 11.60
C ASP A 88 -6.02 14.03 10.81
N VAL A 89 -6.97 13.38 11.48
CA VAL A 89 -8.01 12.54 10.86
C VAL A 89 -9.35 13.27 10.71
N GLY A 90 -9.35 14.62 10.75
CA GLY A 90 -10.58 15.40 10.70
C GLY A 90 -11.27 15.53 12.07
N ASP A 91 -12.28 16.39 12.14
CA ASP A 91 -13.16 16.60 13.32
C ASP A 91 -12.45 16.91 14.67
N SER A 92 -11.19 17.38 14.62
CA SER A 92 -10.31 17.72 15.75
C SER A 92 -9.55 16.54 16.38
N ASP A 93 -9.67 15.34 15.82
CA ASP A 93 -8.92 14.18 16.30
C ASP A 93 -7.53 14.12 15.65
N LYS A 94 -6.50 13.99 16.50
CA LYS A 94 -5.10 13.97 16.13
C LYS A 94 -4.45 12.76 16.75
N ILE A 95 -3.88 11.90 15.91
CA ILE A 95 -3.23 10.67 16.33
C ILE A 95 -1.72 10.88 16.24
N LYS A 96 -1.03 10.69 17.36
CA LYS A 96 0.44 10.75 17.41
C LYS A 96 1.01 9.38 17.08
N VAL A 97 1.95 9.37 16.14
CA VAL A 97 2.61 8.14 15.70
C VAL A 97 4.12 8.32 15.64
N GLU A 98 4.85 7.22 15.80
CA GLU A 98 6.26 7.13 15.46
C GLU A 98 6.36 6.37 14.13
N ALA A 99 7.05 6.93 13.14
CA ALA A 99 7.24 6.29 11.85
C ALA A 99 8.70 5.86 11.68
N SER A 100 8.92 4.62 11.26
CA SER A 100 10.23 4.04 10.96
C SER A 100 10.27 3.49 9.54
N LEU A 101 11.38 3.67 8.82
CA LEU A 101 11.52 3.17 7.45
C LEU A 101 12.27 1.83 7.38
N LEU A 102 11.62 0.83 6.80
CA LEU A 102 12.09 -0.54 6.66
C LEU A 102 12.17 -0.96 5.19
N SER A 103 12.93 -2.03 4.93
CA SER A 103 13.00 -2.68 3.63
C SER A 103 12.24 -4.01 3.67
N SER A 104 11.37 -4.24 2.69
CA SER A 104 10.79 -5.56 2.45
C SER A 104 11.88 -6.56 2.01
N PRO A 105 11.62 -7.89 2.11
CA PRO A 105 12.58 -8.90 1.68
C PRO A 105 13.07 -8.68 0.23
N GLY A 106 14.39 -8.67 0.05
CA GLY A 106 15.04 -8.51 -1.25
C GLY A 106 15.20 -7.07 -1.73
N TYR A 107 14.61 -6.08 -1.05
CA TYR A 107 14.78 -4.67 -1.38
C TYR A 107 16.09 -4.12 -0.80
N THR A 108 16.74 -3.24 -1.56
CA THR A 108 17.90 -2.46 -1.12
C THR A 108 17.54 -1.06 -0.66
N VAL A 109 16.33 -0.60 -0.97
CA VAL A 109 15.76 0.68 -0.52
C VAL A 109 14.79 0.44 0.62
N LYS A 110 14.46 1.48 1.38
CA LYS A 110 13.39 1.40 2.38
C LYS A 110 12.06 1.73 1.71
N ASN A 111 11.23 0.73 1.52
CA ASN A 111 9.95 0.83 0.81
C ASN A 111 8.74 0.64 1.73
N VAL A 112 8.96 0.43 3.03
CA VAL A 112 7.91 0.26 4.04
C VAL A 112 8.01 1.38 5.07
N ILE A 113 6.90 2.04 5.34
CA ILE A 113 6.71 2.92 6.48
C ILE A 113 6.04 2.08 7.58
N HIS A 114 6.81 1.73 8.60
CA HIS A 114 6.30 1.12 9.82
C HIS A 114 5.81 2.23 10.75
N VAL A 115 4.60 2.09 11.28
CA VAL A 115 3.94 3.11 12.09
C VAL A 115 3.54 2.51 13.43
N ASP A 116 4.11 3.04 14.51
CA ASP A 116 3.69 2.73 15.88
C ASP A 116 2.71 3.81 16.37
N VAL A 117 1.53 3.40 16.80
CA VAL A 117 0.53 4.33 17.35
C VAL A 117 0.87 4.59 18.82
N THR A 118 1.47 5.73 19.11
CA THR A 118 2.10 6.02 20.42
C THR A 118 1.13 5.95 21.60
N GLU A 119 -0.14 6.21 21.37
CA GLU A 119 -1.19 6.22 22.40
C GLU A 119 -1.83 4.83 22.62
N VAL A 120 -1.56 3.85 21.75
CA VAL A 120 -2.13 2.49 21.81
C VAL A 120 -0.99 1.47 21.88
N PRO A 121 -0.61 1.00 23.08
CA PRO A 121 0.51 0.08 23.25
C PRO A 121 0.38 -1.19 22.41
N GLY A 122 1.44 -1.49 21.63
CA GLY A 122 1.52 -2.69 20.80
C GLY A 122 0.77 -2.61 19.47
N LEU A 123 0.10 -1.49 19.17
CA LEU A 123 -0.49 -1.26 17.85
C LEU A 123 0.57 -0.72 16.90
N SER A 124 0.94 -1.55 15.92
CA SER A 124 1.84 -1.17 14.82
C SER A 124 1.25 -1.57 13.48
N LEU A 125 1.52 -0.77 12.45
CA LEU A 125 0.94 -0.89 11.11
C LEU A 125 2.05 -0.73 10.06
N ASN A 126 1.96 -1.49 8.97
CA ASN A 126 2.85 -1.30 7.82
C ASN A 126 2.10 -0.65 6.66
N LEU A 127 2.80 0.28 6.04
CA LEU A 127 2.40 0.94 4.81
C LEU A 127 3.50 0.71 3.77
N THR A 128 3.17 -0.01 2.70
CA THR A 128 4.15 -0.39 1.67
C THR A 128 4.01 0.49 0.44
N ALA A 129 5.11 1.06 -0.05
CA ALA A 129 5.11 1.90 -1.24
C ALA A 129 4.83 1.08 -2.50
N ILE A 130 3.76 1.43 -3.21
CA ILE A 130 3.48 0.94 -4.57
C ILE A 130 4.26 1.79 -5.58
N TYR A 131 4.21 3.12 -5.40
CA TYR A 131 4.91 4.10 -6.21
C TYR A 131 5.10 5.40 -5.43
N THR A 132 6.24 6.05 -5.64
CA THR A 132 6.63 7.24 -4.90
C THR A 132 7.32 8.24 -5.80
N ASP A 133 6.75 9.44 -5.89
CA ASP A 133 7.37 10.68 -6.37
C ASP A 133 7.32 11.69 -5.22
N CYS A 134 8.44 11.89 -4.54
CA CYS A 134 8.52 12.72 -3.33
C CYS A 134 8.07 14.18 -3.56
N SER A 135 8.08 14.65 -4.82
CA SER A 135 7.70 16.01 -5.18
C SER A 135 6.23 16.17 -5.56
N LYS A 136 5.51 15.05 -5.79
CA LYS A 136 4.15 15.09 -6.36
C LYS A 136 3.14 14.20 -5.68
N CYS A 137 3.46 12.95 -5.41
CA CYS A 137 2.47 12.00 -4.94
C CYS A 137 3.07 10.65 -4.55
N LYS A 138 2.30 9.90 -3.77
CA LYS A 138 2.60 8.52 -3.40
C LYS A 138 1.37 7.65 -3.62
N VAL A 139 1.58 6.40 -4.00
CA VAL A 139 0.57 5.34 -3.96
C VAL A 139 1.04 4.33 -2.94
N ILE A 140 0.27 4.14 -1.88
CA ILE A 140 0.65 3.40 -0.68
C ILE A 140 -0.37 2.28 -0.45
N HIS A 141 0.13 1.07 -0.24
CA HIS A 141 -0.64 -0.10 0.21
C HIS A 141 -0.69 -0.14 1.74
N HIS A 142 -1.84 -0.51 2.29
CA HIS A 142 -2.13 -0.59 3.72
C HIS A 142 -2.25 -2.05 4.12
N ASP A 143 -1.13 -2.64 4.53
CA ASP A 143 -0.98 -4.07 4.80
C ASP A 143 -1.98 -4.59 5.86
N TYR A 144 -2.37 -3.72 6.79
CA TYR A 144 -3.24 -4.05 7.93
C TYR A 144 -4.74 -4.02 7.61
N VAL A 145 -5.16 -3.43 6.48
CA VAL A 145 -6.58 -3.32 6.12
C VAL A 145 -6.99 -4.51 5.27
N SER A 146 -6.28 -4.76 4.16
CA SER A 146 -6.45 -5.94 3.31
C SER A 146 -5.32 -6.04 2.29
N GLU A 147 -5.23 -7.17 1.58
CA GLU A 147 -4.26 -7.37 0.49
C GLU A 147 -4.40 -6.37 -0.67
N GLN A 148 -5.53 -5.67 -0.78
CA GLN A 148 -5.82 -4.73 -1.87
C GLN A 148 -5.95 -3.28 -1.38
N ALA A 149 -5.92 -3.03 -0.07
CA ALA A 149 -6.24 -1.71 0.48
C ALA A 149 -5.13 -0.70 0.20
N CYS A 150 -5.43 0.38 -0.50
CA CYS A 150 -4.43 1.36 -0.88
C CYS A 150 -5.00 2.77 -1.00
N SER A 151 -4.07 3.71 -1.07
CA SER A 151 -4.34 5.13 -1.01
C SER A 151 -3.41 5.94 -1.91
N LEU A 152 -3.87 7.10 -2.36
CA LEU A 152 -3.07 8.08 -3.07
C LEU A 152 -2.87 9.29 -2.18
N TRP A 153 -1.61 9.68 -1.97
CA TRP A 153 -1.23 10.82 -1.15
C TRP A 153 -0.63 11.91 -2.01
N GLN A 154 -0.87 13.17 -1.66
CA GLN A 154 -0.23 14.33 -2.28
C GLN A 154 0.37 15.27 -1.23
N PRO A 155 1.56 15.84 -1.48
CA PRO A 155 2.08 16.93 -0.68
C PRO A 155 1.25 18.20 -0.91
N ARG A 156 1.23 19.08 0.10
CA ARG A 156 0.47 20.34 0.05
C ARG A 156 0.77 21.17 -1.18
N SER A 157 2.03 21.20 -1.61
CA SER A 157 2.54 21.96 -2.76
C SER A 157 1.88 21.59 -4.09
N THR A 158 1.30 20.39 -4.22
CA THR A 158 0.70 19.90 -5.48
C THR A 158 -0.81 19.66 -5.39
N LEU A 159 -1.45 20.13 -4.32
CA LEU A 159 -2.91 20.07 -4.21
C LEU A 159 -3.56 20.87 -5.35
N GLY A 160 -4.61 20.30 -5.96
CA GLY A 160 -5.25 20.84 -7.15
C GLY A 160 -4.48 20.62 -8.46
N GLU A 161 -3.25 20.10 -8.43
CA GLU A 161 -2.52 19.69 -9.63
C GLU A 161 -2.88 18.27 -10.07
N ASP A 162 -2.86 18.03 -11.37
CA ASP A 162 -3.08 16.69 -11.93
C ASP A 162 -1.81 15.83 -11.87
N VAL A 163 -1.75 14.93 -10.89
CA VAL A 163 -0.68 13.96 -10.71
C VAL A 163 -0.91 12.68 -11.52
N LYS A 164 -0.96 12.82 -12.85
CA LYS A 164 -1.34 11.76 -13.81
C LYS A 164 -0.65 10.41 -13.60
N CYS A 165 0.65 10.39 -13.27
CA CYS A 165 1.38 9.14 -13.04
C CYS A 165 0.81 8.37 -11.85
N CYS A 166 0.57 9.05 -10.72
CA CYS A 166 -0.04 8.40 -9.55
C CYS A 166 -1.50 8.05 -9.81
N HIS A 167 -2.26 8.89 -10.51
CA HIS A 167 -3.63 8.53 -10.92
C HIS A 167 -3.66 7.25 -11.76
N PHE A 168 -2.78 7.15 -12.75
CA PHE A 168 -2.67 5.97 -13.60
C PHE A 168 -2.29 4.71 -12.80
N ILE A 169 -1.27 4.79 -11.95
CA ILE A 169 -0.82 3.66 -11.13
C ILE A 169 -1.91 3.24 -10.15
N TYR A 170 -2.58 4.20 -9.52
CA TYR A 170 -3.70 3.94 -8.64
C TYR A 170 -4.84 3.26 -9.40
N ASP A 171 -5.26 3.79 -10.55
CA ASP A 171 -6.35 3.17 -11.33
C ASP A 171 -5.99 1.76 -11.81
N LEU A 172 -4.71 1.52 -12.08
CA LEU A 172 -4.20 0.21 -12.51
C LEU A 172 -4.17 -0.83 -11.38
N LEU A 173 -3.82 -0.43 -10.15
CA LEU A 173 -3.49 -1.37 -9.07
C LEU A 173 -4.47 -1.33 -7.89
N CYS A 174 -5.20 -0.23 -7.71
CA CYS A 174 -5.97 0.06 -6.51
C CYS A 174 -7.48 0.08 -6.69
N GLY A 175 -7.99 0.69 -7.77
CA GLY A 175 -9.38 1.16 -7.87
C GLY A 175 -10.47 0.25 -7.27
N PRO A 176 -11.61 0.79 -6.77
CA PRO A 176 -12.18 2.13 -7.03
C PRO A 176 -11.60 3.27 -6.15
N LYS A 177 -11.98 4.52 -6.44
CA LYS A 177 -11.58 5.72 -5.67
C LYS A 177 -12.72 6.20 -4.76
N TYR A 178 -12.46 6.28 -3.45
CA TYR A 178 -13.24 7.05 -2.48
C TYR A 178 -12.41 8.27 -2.08
N ALA A 179 -12.98 9.46 -2.23
CA ALA A 179 -12.32 10.68 -1.82
C ALA A 179 -12.25 10.76 -0.30
N VAL A 180 -11.07 11.10 0.21
CA VAL A 180 -10.82 11.31 1.63
C VAL A 180 -10.75 12.81 1.91
N CYS A 181 -10.10 13.58 1.04
CA CYS A 181 -10.10 15.04 1.04
C CYS A 181 -10.89 15.54 -0.19
N GLU A 182 -12.13 16.02 -0.01
CA GLU A 182 -12.98 16.51 -1.11
C GLU A 182 -12.83 18.02 -1.40
N ASP A 183 -12.34 18.80 -0.42
CA ASP A 183 -12.34 20.27 -0.46
C ASP A 183 -10.95 20.91 -0.69
N VAL A 184 -10.02 20.21 -1.36
CA VAL A 184 -8.61 20.61 -1.44
C VAL A 184 -8.08 20.67 -2.86
#